data_AF-A0A3B8Z3H3-F1
#
_entry.id   AF-A0A3B8Z3H3-F1
#
_cell.length_a   1.000
_cell.length_b   1.000
_cell.length_c   1.000
_cell.angle_alpha   90.00
_cell.angle_beta   90.00
_cell.angle_gamma   90.00
#
_symmetry.space_group_name_H-M   'P 1'
#
loop_
_entity.id
_entity.type
_entity.pdbx_description
1 polymer ?
#
loop_
_entity_poly.entity_id
_entity_poly.type
_entity_poly.pdbx_seq_one_letter_code
_entity_poly.pdbx_strand_id
1 'polypeptide(L)'
;MYFLRIVLAFVALVVGGVRPAEATTWIVPEPEELLIEADAIVLARVDSIRSVASFDGSSIDTEIELLVIEGYKGAVAGERILVREVGGQVGEDQQWVFGAAEYRVDEIVLTHLAQTEDGQVRTLHMGLGKSSATIADDGEISFSRSRSGGRREKVRIRKFRGEMDRAGVQKGHRRLGGRSIAAMSTDAPAAFGQVQENRQFNLLADPGSRWFGGPVQVWGALTGDARLGKAVSNKMVQAAASAWDNRDGSSLDLVYAGERKGDGWSCNDGFINVSFNDPKNQIANPRNCGGGTLAIGGFCMKAKPYQDSRYHEVVSGSIVLADGWGNCSFWNESNVAEVLTHELGHTIGFGHSWESSLGAEGDSFIRDATMYWAAHFDGRG
;
A
#
# COMPACT_ATOMS: atom_id res chain seq x y z
N MET A 1 -32.08 -55.90 -8.36
CA MET A 1 -30.67 -55.54 -8.11
C MET A 1 -30.64 -54.09 -7.65
N TYR A 2 -30.46 -53.90 -6.35
CA TYR A 2 -30.42 -52.62 -5.64
C TYR A 2 -28.97 -52.14 -5.53
N PHE A 3 -28.63 -50.97 -6.08
CA PHE A 3 -27.47 -50.12 -5.76
C PHE A 3 -27.73 -48.80 -6.52
N LEU A 4 -27.62 -47.57 -6.02
CA LEU A 4 -27.03 -47.02 -4.79
C LEU A 4 -27.47 -45.53 -4.67
N ARG A 5 -28.19 -45.23 -3.58
CA ARG A 5 -28.14 -44.06 -2.68
C ARG A 5 -27.45 -42.74 -3.12
N ILE A 6 -28.25 -41.65 -3.04
CA ILE A 6 -28.03 -40.41 -2.24
C ILE A 6 -26.70 -39.67 -2.44
N VAL A 7 -26.73 -38.43 -2.98
CA VAL A 7 -26.24 -37.21 -2.29
C VAL A 7 -27.07 -36.00 -2.73
N LEU A 8 -27.61 -35.33 -1.71
CA LEU A 8 -28.36 -34.08 -1.68
C LEU A 8 -27.47 -32.85 -1.94
N ALA A 9 -28.11 -31.81 -2.50
CA ALA A 9 -28.02 -30.39 -2.14
C ALA A 9 -26.66 -29.78 -1.76
N PHE A 10 -26.27 -28.72 -2.47
CA PHE A 10 -26.18 -27.35 -1.89
C PHE A 10 -25.77 -26.37 -3.02
N VAL A 11 -26.75 -25.69 -3.61
CA VAL A 11 -26.49 -24.42 -4.32
C VAL A 11 -26.63 -23.34 -3.25
N ALA A 12 -25.55 -23.06 -2.53
CA ALA A 12 -25.44 -21.87 -1.71
C ALA A 12 -24.65 -20.81 -2.48
N LEU A 13 -25.38 -19.74 -2.78
CA LEU A 13 -24.96 -18.42 -3.21
C LEU A 13 -23.62 -18.01 -2.54
N VAL A 14 -22.52 -18.01 -3.28
CA VAL A 14 -21.27 -17.36 -2.86
C VAL A 14 -21.37 -15.89 -3.28
N VAL A 15 -22.01 -15.08 -2.45
CA VAL A 15 -21.76 -13.62 -2.44
C VAL A 15 -20.49 -13.44 -1.59
N GLY A 16 -19.35 -13.69 -2.22
CA GLY A 16 -18.04 -13.45 -1.63
C GLY A 16 -17.77 -11.95 -1.61
N GLY A 17 -17.78 -11.36 -0.42
CA GLY A 17 -17.34 -9.98 -0.22
C GLY A 17 -15.93 -9.80 -0.77
N VAL A 18 -15.77 -8.82 -1.65
CA VAL A 18 -14.49 -8.38 -2.18
C VAL A 18 -13.63 -7.91 -1.01
N ARG A 19 -12.50 -8.58 -0.79
CA ARG A 19 -11.57 -8.29 0.32
C ARG A 19 -10.51 -7.29 -0.16
N PRO A 20 -10.06 -6.36 0.69
CA PRO A 20 -9.00 -5.44 0.33
C PRO A 20 -7.66 -6.19 0.15
N ALA A 21 -6.93 -5.85 -0.91
CA ALA A 21 -5.57 -6.23 -1.18
C ALA A 21 -4.57 -5.38 -0.36
N GLU A 22 -3.42 -5.97 -0.03
CA GLU A 22 -2.31 -5.35 0.71
C GLU A 22 -1.04 -5.65 -0.09
N ALA A 23 -0.37 -4.66 -0.67
CA ALA A 23 0.86 -4.89 -1.45
C ALA A 23 2.18 -4.04 -1.28
N THR A 24 2.83 -3.92 -0.13
CA THR A 24 4.22 -3.38 -0.08
C THR A 24 5.14 -4.29 0.71
N THR A 25 6.47 -4.10 0.70
CA THR A 25 7.34 -4.83 1.64
C THR A 25 7.24 -4.25 3.05
N TRP A 26 6.83 -5.07 4.02
CA TRP A 26 6.65 -4.65 5.42
C TRP A 26 7.55 -5.38 6.41
N ILE A 27 7.80 -4.70 7.53
CA ILE A 27 7.93 -5.37 8.83
C ILE A 27 6.58 -5.20 9.53
N VAL A 28 5.89 -6.30 9.83
CA VAL A 28 4.58 -6.23 10.49
C VAL A 28 4.79 -5.73 11.92
N PRO A 29 4.31 -4.52 12.29
CA PRO A 29 4.47 -4.04 13.66
C PRO A 29 3.64 -4.89 14.62
N GLU A 30 4.09 -5.00 15.87
CA GLU A 30 3.23 -5.57 16.90
C GLU A 30 2.02 -4.67 17.13
N PRO A 31 0.85 -5.22 17.51
CA PRO A 31 -0.35 -4.39 17.61
C PRO A 31 -0.20 -3.19 18.54
N GLU A 32 0.53 -3.35 19.65
CA GLU A 32 0.75 -2.29 20.63
C GLU A 32 1.56 -1.11 20.03
N GLU A 33 2.49 -1.39 19.11
CA GLU A 33 3.26 -0.37 18.39
C GLU A 33 2.34 0.43 17.47
N LEU A 34 1.47 -0.23 16.69
CA LEU A 34 0.46 0.45 15.87
C LEU A 34 -0.45 1.38 16.70
N LEU A 35 -0.76 1.03 17.95
CA LEU A 35 -1.57 1.89 18.83
C LEU A 35 -0.79 3.11 19.33
N ILE A 36 0.49 2.92 19.63
CA ILE A 36 1.37 3.98 20.14
C ILE A 36 1.72 4.97 19.02
N GLU A 37 2.05 4.47 17.84
CA GLU A 37 2.52 5.24 16.69
C GLU A 37 1.44 6.10 16.05
N ALA A 38 0.21 5.59 15.95
CA ALA A 38 -0.87 6.30 15.29
C ALA A 38 -1.16 7.65 15.95
N ASP A 39 -1.32 8.70 15.17
CA ASP A 39 -1.77 10.01 15.67
C ASP A 39 -3.28 10.00 15.92
N ALA A 40 -4.05 9.25 15.11
CA ALA A 40 -5.43 8.91 15.41
C ALA A 40 -5.78 7.46 15.12
N ILE A 41 -6.79 6.97 15.83
CA ILE A 41 -7.37 5.65 15.64
C ILE A 41 -8.88 5.84 15.63
N VAL A 42 -9.52 5.53 14.52
CA VAL A 42 -10.94 5.81 14.29
C VAL A 42 -11.67 4.58 13.77
N LEU A 43 -12.88 4.38 14.27
CA LEU A 43 -13.92 3.65 13.55
C LEU A 43 -14.68 4.68 12.71
N ALA A 44 -14.69 4.53 11.40
CA ALA A 44 -15.30 5.50 10.49
C ALA A 44 -16.07 4.83 9.36
N ARG A 45 -17.01 5.57 8.77
CA ARG A 45 -17.58 5.26 7.45
C ARG A 45 -16.82 6.04 6.40
N VAL A 46 -16.53 5.42 5.26
CA VAL A 46 -16.00 6.15 4.09
C VAL A 46 -17.15 6.91 3.42
N ASP A 47 -17.11 8.23 3.45
CA ASP A 47 -18.15 9.13 2.92
C ASP A 47 -17.92 9.38 1.41
N SER A 48 -16.67 9.62 1.00
CA SER A 48 -16.31 9.87 -0.39
C SER A 48 -14.87 9.44 -0.71
N ILE A 49 -14.61 9.13 -1.99
CA ILE A 49 -13.27 8.83 -2.54
C ILE A 49 -13.14 9.57 -3.88
N ARG A 50 -12.05 10.31 -4.07
CA ARG A 50 -11.73 10.93 -5.36
C ARG A 50 -10.23 10.90 -5.64
N SER A 51 -9.85 10.76 -6.91
CA SER A 51 -8.45 10.90 -7.33
C SER A 51 -8.18 12.30 -7.87
N VAL A 52 -7.02 12.86 -7.54
CA VAL A 52 -6.58 14.22 -7.88
C VAL A 52 -5.19 14.13 -8.50
N ALA A 53 -5.07 14.53 -9.76
CA ALA A 53 -3.78 14.65 -10.41
C ALA A 53 -3.08 15.96 -10.02
N SER A 54 -1.77 15.93 -9.87
CA SER A 54 -0.95 17.13 -9.77
C SER A 54 -1.04 17.96 -11.06
N PHE A 55 -0.85 19.27 -10.96
CA PHE A 55 -0.94 20.17 -12.12
C PHE A 55 0.08 19.82 -13.23
N ASP A 56 1.23 19.26 -12.85
CA ASP A 56 2.28 18.80 -13.77
C ASP A 56 2.08 17.35 -14.25
N GLY A 57 1.03 16.66 -13.82
CA GLY A 57 0.73 15.26 -14.17
C GLY A 57 1.68 14.23 -13.56
N SER A 58 2.64 14.65 -12.72
CA SER A 58 3.67 13.76 -12.17
C SER A 58 3.17 12.82 -11.08
N SER A 59 2.08 13.16 -10.37
CA SER A 59 1.48 12.35 -9.31
C SER A 59 -0.04 12.37 -9.37
N ILE A 60 -0.66 11.31 -8.88
CA ILE A 60 -2.09 11.21 -8.61
C ILE A 60 -2.18 10.81 -7.15
N ASP A 61 -2.92 11.59 -6.38
CA ASP A 61 -3.29 11.25 -5.00
C ASP A 61 -4.76 10.85 -4.96
N THR A 62 -5.11 9.92 -4.08
CA THR A 62 -6.48 9.57 -3.76
C THR A 62 -6.86 10.17 -2.42
N GLU A 63 -7.88 11.01 -2.44
CA GLU A 63 -8.47 11.65 -1.27
C GLU A 63 -9.67 10.83 -0.78
N ILE A 64 -9.63 10.41 0.48
CA ILE A 64 -10.69 9.64 1.15
C ILE A 64 -11.25 10.45 2.31
N GLU A 65 -12.54 10.75 2.28
CA GLU A 65 -13.22 11.40 3.41
C GLU A 65 -13.81 10.34 4.35
N LEU A 66 -13.34 10.35 5.60
CA LEU A 66 -13.81 9.48 6.67
C LEU A 66 -14.76 10.25 7.59
N LEU A 67 -15.99 9.76 7.74
CA LEU A 67 -16.91 10.22 8.78
C LEU A 67 -16.73 9.36 10.04
N VAL A 68 -16.18 9.95 11.10
CA VAL A 68 -15.84 9.23 12.34
C VAL A 68 -17.11 8.84 13.09
N ILE A 69 -17.30 7.52 13.28
CA ILE A 69 -18.36 6.94 14.11
C ILE A 69 -17.90 6.94 15.57
N GLU A 70 -16.67 6.51 15.81
CA GLU A 70 -16.04 6.56 17.12
C GLU A 70 -14.54 6.85 16.98
N GLY A 71 -14.07 7.85 17.72
CA GLY A 71 -12.63 8.09 17.89
C GLY A 71 -12.09 7.37 19.12
N TYR A 72 -11.04 6.57 18.93
CA TYR A 72 -10.30 5.90 19.99
C TYR A 72 -9.04 6.67 20.40
N LYS A 73 -8.42 7.35 19.44
CA LYS A 73 -7.26 8.23 19.63
C LYS A 73 -7.36 9.37 18.60
N GLY A 74 -6.92 10.57 18.95
CA GLY A 74 -6.68 11.66 17.99
C GLY A 74 -7.88 12.29 17.28
N ALA A 75 -9.10 11.76 17.41
CA ALA A 75 -10.31 12.27 16.77
C ALA A 75 -11.55 12.02 17.63
N VAL A 76 -12.68 12.65 17.28
CA VAL A 76 -13.97 12.44 17.98
C VAL A 76 -15.08 12.01 17.02
N ALA A 77 -16.14 11.40 17.56
CA ALA A 77 -17.32 11.05 16.77
C ALA A 77 -17.95 12.27 16.09
N GLY A 78 -18.42 12.09 14.84
CA GLY A 78 -18.99 13.13 13.99
C GLY A 78 -17.97 13.99 13.24
N GLU A 79 -16.68 13.85 13.54
CA GLU A 79 -15.60 14.53 12.81
C GLU A 79 -15.44 13.94 11.41
N ARG A 80 -15.06 14.79 10.45
CA ARG A 80 -14.63 14.35 9.12
C ARG A 80 -13.10 14.45 9.04
N ILE A 81 -12.46 13.43 8.49
CA ILE A 81 -11.01 13.38 8.29
C ILE A 81 -10.74 13.13 6.82
N LEU A 82 -9.90 13.96 6.21
CA LEU A 82 -9.41 13.76 4.85
C LEU A 82 -8.10 12.98 4.88
N VAL A 83 -8.13 11.75 4.39
CA VAL A 83 -6.94 10.91 4.22
C VAL A 83 -6.45 11.04 2.78
N ARG A 84 -5.14 11.17 2.57
CA ARG A 84 -4.51 11.27 1.26
C ARG A 84 -3.54 10.11 1.05
N GLU A 85 -3.82 9.28 0.06
CA GLU A 85 -2.96 8.16 -0.33
C GLU A 85 -2.33 8.41 -1.70
N VAL A 86 -1.12 7.91 -1.94
CA VAL A 86 -0.49 7.98 -3.26
C VAL A 86 -1.15 6.96 -4.19
N GLY A 87 -1.37 7.34 -5.44
CA GLY A 87 -2.01 6.52 -6.44
C GLY A 87 -3.47 6.90 -6.70
N GLY A 88 -4.09 6.25 -7.68
CA GLY A 88 -5.45 6.53 -8.11
C GLY A 88 -5.59 6.57 -9.63
N GLN A 89 -6.74 7.03 -10.11
CA GLN A 89 -7.01 7.13 -11.54
C GLN A 89 -7.71 8.44 -11.89
N VAL A 90 -7.22 9.14 -12.90
CA VAL A 90 -7.85 10.33 -13.49
C VAL A 90 -7.90 10.17 -15.00
N GLY A 91 -9.10 9.97 -15.55
CA GLY A 91 -9.27 9.66 -16.96
C GLY A 91 -8.62 8.32 -17.33
N GLU A 92 -7.75 8.32 -18.33
CA GLU A 92 -6.98 7.13 -18.72
C GLU A 92 -5.70 6.95 -17.89
N ASP A 93 -5.28 7.94 -17.11
CA ASP A 93 -4.05 7.86 -16.33
C ASP A 93 -4.31 7.20 -14.99
N GLN A 94 -3.56 6.13 -14.71
CA GLN A 94 -3.67 5.40 -13.45
C GLN A 94 -2.29 5.23 -12.83
N GLN A 95 -2.21 5.54 -11.53
CA GLN A 95 -1.07 5.30 -10.68
C GLN A 95 -1.38 4.17 -9.73
N TRP A 96 -0.61 3.12 -9.88
CA TRP A 96 -0.77 1.92 -9.12
C TRP A 96 0.38 1.78 -8.11
N VAL A 97 0.06 2.02 -6.84
CA VAL A 97 0.95 1.75 -5.70
C VAL A 97 0.49 0.43 -5.09
N PHE A 98 1.32 -0.61 -5.23
CA PHE A 98 1.10 -1.84 -4.48
C PHE A 98 1.16 -1.43 -2.99
N GLY A 99 0.28 -1.96 -2.12
CA GLY A 99 0.42 -1.72 -0.65
C GLY A 99 -0.55 -0.73 -0.08
N ALA A 100 -1.07 0.14 -0.95
CA ALA A 100 -1.95 1.22 -0.54
C ALA A 100 -3.16 0.69 0.22
N ALA A 101 -3.58 1.45 1.24
CA ALA A 101 -4.80 1.16 1.95
C ALA A 101 -6.00 1.29 1.00
N GLU A 102 -6.73 0.20 0.81
CA GLU A 102 -7.87 0.20 -0.10
C GLU A 102 -9.13 0.63 0.62
N TYR A 103 -9.80 1.67 0.10
CA TYR A 103 -11.06 2.15 0.63
C TYR A 103 -12.23 1.89 -0.33
N ARG A 104 -13.43 1.72 0.23
CA ARG A 104 -14.70 1.64 -0.53
C ARG A 104 -15.73 2.57 0.09
N VAL A 105 -16.42 3.35 -0.74
CA VAL A 105 -17.54 4.20 -0.29
C VAL A 105 -18.56 3.34 0.46
N ASP A 106 -19.11 3.90 1.54
CA ASP A 106 -20.03 3.26 2.49
C ASP A 106 -19.43 2.14 3.36
N GLU A 107 -18.18 1.73 3.15
CA GLU A 107 -17.58 0.72 4.02
C GLU A 107 -17.30 1.30 5.43
N ILE A 108 -17.36 0.43 6.43
CA ILE A 108 -16.95 0.76 7.80
C ILE A 108 -15.52 0.26 8.00
N VAL A 109 -14.65 1.13 8.50
CA VAL A 109 -13.23 0.84 8.70
C VAL A 109 -12.80 1.14 10.12
N LEU A 110 -11.90 0.31 10.66
CA LEU A 110 -11.02 0.72 11.74
C LEU A 110 -9.69 1.13 11.12
N THR A 111 -9.30 2.38 11.30
CA THR A 111 -8.10 2.93 10.67
C THR A 111 -7.18 3.60 11.69
N HIS A 112 -5.91 3.27 11.61
CA HIS A 112 -4.79 3.93 12.26
C HIS A 112 -4.23 4.96 11.29
N LEU A 113 -4.13 6.22 11.73
CA LEU A 113 -3.78 7.35 10.89
C LEU A 113 -2.51 8.01 11.42
N ALA A 114 -1.67 8.49 10.50
CA ALA A 114 -0.48 9.28 10.79
C ALA A 114 -0.61 10.66 10.13
N GLN A 115 -0.13 11.70 10.81
CA GLN A 115 0.07 13.01 10.21
C GLN A 115 1.51 13.15 9.73
N THR A 116 1.68 13.45 8.45
CA THR A 116 2.98 13.76 7.85
C THR A 116 3.45 15.15 8.29
N GLU A 117 4.74 15.46 8.10
CA GLU A 117 5.33 16.74 8.49
C GLU A 117 4.67 17.94 7.78
N ASP A 118 4.22 17.75 6.54
CA ASP A 118 3.48 18.75 5.75
C ASP A 118 1.99 18.86 6.16
N GLY A 119 1.57 18.10 7.18
CA GLY A 119 0.25 18.18 7.80
C GLY A 119 -0.82 17.33 7.14
N GLN A 120 -0.49 16.58 6.08
CA GLN A 120 -1.42 15.62 5.48
C GLN A 120 -1.67 14.45 6.42
N VAL A 121 -2.84 13.83 6.29
CA VAL A 121 -3.17 12.61 7.04
C VAL A 121 -3.14 11.44 6.07
N ARG A 122 -2.45 10.37 6.46
CA ARG A 122 -2.35 9.12 5.69
C ARG A 122 -2.74 7.94 6.57
N THR A 123 -3.05 6.83 5.95
CA THR A 123 -3.14 5.55 6.67
C THR A 123 -1.75 5.19 7.17
N LEU A 124 -1.62 5.02 8.49
CA LEU A 124 -0.36 4.64 9.11
C LEU A 124 0.07 3.28 8.55
N HIS A 125 1.29 3.20 8.03
CA HIS A 125 1.79 1.96 7.42
C HIS A 125 0.79 1.41 6.40
N MET A 126 0.33 2.26 5.46
CA MET A 126 -0.55 1.97 4.32
C MET A 126 -1.60 0.88 4.63
N GLY A 127 -1.66 -0.25 3.91
CA GLY A 127 -2.64 -1.31 4.14
C GLY A 127 -2.70 -1.86 5.58
N LEU A 128 -1.57 -1.91 6.31
CA LEU A 128 -1.53 -2.44 7.68
C LEU A 128 -2.31 -1.57 8.67
N GLY A 129 -2.41 -0.26 8.41
CA GLY A 129 -3.16 0.66 9.26
C GLY A 129 -4.67 0.58 9.07
N LYS A 130 -5.18 -0.13 8.07
CA LYS A 130 -6.61 -0.18 7.76
C LYS A 130 -7.17 -1.59 7.87
N SER A 131 -8.30 -1.71 8.55
CA SER A 131 -9.08 -2.94 8.59
C SER A 131 -10.54 -2.65 8.28
N SER A 132 -11.13 -3.37 7.31
CA SER A 132 -12.58 -3.35 7.16
C SER A 132 -13.23 -3.94 8.42
N ALA A 133 -14.23 -3.23 8.95
CA ALA A 133 -14.96 -3.61 10.14
C ALA A 133 -16.38 -4.05 9.76
N THR A 134 -16.88 -5.05 10.46
CA THR A 134 -18.25 -5.56 10.33
C THR A 134 -18.99 -5.32 11.63
N ILE A 135 -20.23 -4.86 11.51
CA ILE A 135 -21.16 -4.70 12.62
C ILE A 135 -22.17 -5.85 12.52
N ALA A 136 -22.25 -6.69 13.56
CA ALA A 136 -23.23 -7.76 13.65
C ALA A 136 -24.61 -7.21 14.08
N ASP A 137 -25.66 -8.03 13.94
CA ASP A 137 -27.05 -7.64 14.27
C ASP A 137 -27.24 -7.23 15.73
N ASP A 138 -26.40 -7.76 16.64
CA ASP A 138 -26.38 -7.41 18.06
C ASP A 138 -25.57 -6.14 18.38
N GLY A 139 -25.05 -5.47 17.34
CA GLY A 139 -24.20 -4.29 17.45
C GLY A 139 -22.74 -4.59 17.77
N GLU A 140 -22.31 -5.86 17.86
CA GLU A 140 -20.90 -6.19 18.08
C GLU A 140 -20.06 -5.90 16.83
N ILE A 141 -18.99 -5.15 17.03
CA ILE A 141 -18.07 -4.76 15.95
C ILE A 141 -16.87 -5.70 15.96
N SER A 142 -16.48 -6.18 14.79
CA SER A 142 -15.26 -6.96 14.61
C SER A 142 -14.53 -6.60 13.32
N PHE A 143 -13.22 -6.78 13.30
CA PHE A 143 -12.37 -6.48 12.16
C PHE A 143 -11.24 -7.53 12.07
N SER A 144 -10.54 -7.58 10.95
CA SER A 144 -9.43 -8.52 10.73
C SER A 144 -8.11 -7.79 10.61
N ARG A 145 -7.12 -8.12 11.45
CA ARG A 145 -5.76 -7.59 11.38
C ARG A 145 -4.73 -8.65 10.99
N SER A 146 -3.64 -8.22 10.37
CA SER A 146 -2.46 -9.04 10.08
C SER A 146 -1.59 -9.21 11.34
N ARG A 147 -0.82 -10.30 11.42
CA ARG A 147 0.15 -10.63 12.46
C ARG A 147 1.46 -11.05 11.80
N SER A 148 2.54 -11.02 12.58
CA SER A 148 3.82 -11.60 12.18
C SER A 148 3.64 -13.03 11.63
N GLY A 149 4.31 -13.31 10.52
CA GLY A 149 4.26 -14.59 9.83
C GLY A 149 3.01 -14.86 8.99
N GLY A 150 2.30 -13.84 8.48
CA GLY A 150 1.19 -14.05 7.52
C GLY A 150 -0.20 -14.19 8.14
N ARG A 151 -0.29 -14.49 9.44
CA ARG A 151 -1.55 -14.89 10.06
C ARG A 151 -2.52 -13.71 10.21
N ARG A 152 -3.78 -13.91 9.83
CA ARG A 152 -4.87 -12.97 10.18
C ARG A 152 -5.61 -13.39 11.44
N GLU A 153 -5.97 -12.39 12.25
CA GLU A 153 -6.77 -12.54 13.46
C GLU A 153 -8.06 -11.73 13.33
N LYS A 154 -9.22 -12.37 13.55
CA LYS A 154 -10.47 -11.64 13.77
C LYS A 154 -10.49 -11.11 15.20
N VAL A 155 -10.61 -9.80 15.34
CA VAL A 155 -10.59 -9.08 16.62
C VAL A 155 -11.95 -8.45 16.86
N ARG A 156 -12.51 -8.67 18.06
CA ARG A 156 -13.72 -7.98 18.52
C ARG A 156 -13.33 -6.63 19.12
N ILE A 157 -14.17 -5.62 18.93
CA ILE A 157 -13.88 -4.26 19.39
C ILE A 157 -13.68 -4.17 20.91
N ARG A 158 -14.34 -5.05 21.69
CA ARG A 158 -14.14 -5.14 23.15
C ARG A 158 -12.72 -5.57 23.51
N LYS A 159 -12.16 -6.55 22.79
CA LYS A 159 -10.77 -6.99 22.96
C LYS A 159 -9.80 -5.86 22.61
N PHE A 160 -10.06 -5.18 21.49
CA PHE A 160 -9.25 -4.04 21.04
C PHE A 160 -9.21 -2.89 22.05
N ARG A 161 -10.36 -2.53 22.66
CA ARG A 161 -10.40 -1.54 23.74
C ARG A 161 -9.53 -1.95 24.94
N GLY A 162 -9.58 -3.22 25.33
CA GLY A 162 -8.71 -3.74 26.39
C GLY A 162 -7.22 -3.75 26.03
N GLU A 163 -6.86 -3.82 24.73
CA GLU A 163 -5.48 -3.62 24.25
C GLU A 163 -5.07 -2.15 24.36
N MET A 164 -5.95 -1.23 23.95
CA MET A 164 -5.74 0.22 24.07
C MET A 164 -5.52 0.67 25.52
N ASP A 165 -6.34 0.17 26.45
CA ASP A 165 -6.23 0.51 27.87
C ASP A 165 -4.89 0.04 28.46
N ARG A 166 -4.44 -1.18 28.09
CA ARG A 166 -3.15 -1.73 28.52
C ARG A 166 -1.96 -0.96 27.94
N ALA A 167 -2.06 -0.50 26.69
CA ALA A 167 -1.06 0.33 26.05
C ALA A 167 -1.06 1.79 26.58
N GLY A 168 -1.97 2.14 27.50
CA GLY A 168 -2.07 3.48 28.07
C GLY A 168 -2.54 4.54 27.07
N VAL A 169 -3.17 4.13 25.96
CA VAL A 169 -3.65 5.06 24.94
C VAL A 169 -4.91 5.74 25.45
N GLN A 170 -4.79 7.00 25.88
CA GLN A 170 -5.94 7.74 26.35
C GLN A 170 -6.70 8.43 25.21
N LYS A 171 -8.03 8.39 25.28
CA LYS A 171 -8.92 9.18 24.41
C LYS A 171 -8.56 10.67 24.54
N GLY A 172 -8.07 11.27 23.44
CA GLY A 172 -8.12 12.72 23.24
C GLY A 172 -6.87 13.56 23.58
N HIS A 173 -5.68 13.00 23.80
CA HIS A 173 -4.52 13.81 24.24
C HIS A 173 -3.88 14.72 23.18
N ARG A 174 -4.21 14.57 21.89
CA ARG A 174 -3.88 15.55 20.83
C ARG A 174 -4.80 15.30 19.65
N ARG A 175 -5.66 16.25 19.28
CA ARG A 175 -6.44 16.12 18.05
C ARG A 175 -5.48 16.12 16.86
N LEU A 176 -5.61 15.16 15.95
CA LEU A 176 -5.09 15.31 14.60
C LEU A 176 -5.56 16.67 14.08
N GLY A 177 -4.61 17.52 13.67
CA GLY A 177 -4.85 18.82 13.07
C GLY A 177 -6.08 19.57 13.61
N GLY A 178 -5.87 20.51 14.53
CA GLY A 178 -6.89 21.49 14.96
C GLY A 178 -7.34 22.46 13.86
N ARG A 179 -7.80 21.93 12.73
CA ARG A 179 -8.71 22.57 11.79
C ARG A 179 -9.90 21.64 11.68
N SER A 180 -10.93 21.97 12.47
CA SER A 180 -12.29 21.57 12.12
C SER A 180 -12.50 21.83 10.63
N ILE A 181 -13.00 20.82 9.91
CA ILE A 181 -13.44 20.96 8.51
C ILE A 181 -14.57 22.02 8.38
N ALA A 182 -15.03 22.63 9.48
CA ALA A 182 -15.90 23.81 9.46
C ALA A 182 -15.23 25.14 9.04
N ALA A 183 -13.99 25.14 8.53
CA ALA A 183 -13.35 26.35 7.97
C ALA A 183 -12.69 26.14 6.59
N MET A 184 -13.19 25.20 5.78
CA MET A 184 -12.93 25.16 4.34
C MET A 184 -14.25 24.99 3.58
N SER A 185 -15.00 26.07 3.51
CA SER A 185 -15.93 26.34 2.41
C SER A 185 -15.85 27.83 2.10
N THR A 186 -15.86 28.16 0.80
CA THR A 186 -15.51 29.43 0.13
C THR A 186 -13.99 29.52 -0.10
N ASP A 187 -13.40 29.21 -1.25
CA ASP A 187 -13.88 29.15 -2.62
C ASP A 187 -13.39 27.87 -3.31
N ALA A 188 -14.30 27.13 -3.95
CA ALA A 188 -13.92 26.17 -4.97
C ALA A 188 -13.28 26.93 -6.13
N PRO A 189 -12.06 26.59 -6.60
CA PRO A 189 -11.69 26.96 -7.95
C PRO A 189 -12.70 26.29 -8.89
N ALA A 190 -13.29 27.08 -9.76
CA ALA A 190 -14.15 26.60 -10.84
C ALA A 190 -13.47 25.42 -11.55
N ALA A 191 -14.26 24.36 -11.75
CA ALA A 191 -13.83 23.10 -12.33
C ALA A 191 -12.97 23.27 -13.59
N PHE A 192 -11.78 22.67 -13.58
CA PHE A 192 -11.14 22.16 -14.78
C PHE A 192 -10.46 20.83 -14.43
N GLY A 193 -11.02 19.75 -14.98
CA GLY A 193 -10.53 18.38 -14.83
C GLY A 193 -11.70 17.41 -14.68
N GLN A 194 -11.66 16.29 -15.40
CA GLN A 194 -12.64 15.22 -15.21
C GLN A 194 -12.49 14.65 -13.80
N VAL A 195 -13.57 14.72 -13.01
CA VAL A 195 -13.64 14.07 -11.70
C VAL A 195 -14.32 12.72 -11.91
N GLN A 196 -13.63 11.64 -11.58
CA GLN A 196 -14.15 10.28 -11.64
C GLN A 196 -14.38 9.76 -10.22
N GLU A 197 -15.62 9.36 -9.92
CA GLU A 197 -15.96 8.68 -8.66
C GLU A 197 -15.56 7.20 -8.77
N ASN A 198 -14.64 6.76 -7.90
CA ASN A 198 -14.15 5.39 -7.89
C ASN A 198 -14.80 4.60 -6.75
N ARG A 199 -15.39 3.45 -7.07
CA ARG A 199 -16.10 2.62 -6.08
C ARG A 199 -15.19 1.60 -5.37
N GLN A 200 -14.01 1.28 -5.90
CA GLN A 200 -13.02 0.34 -5.33
C GLN A 200 -11.60 0.64 -5.86
N PHE A 201 -10.57 0.45 -5.03
CA PHE A 201 -9.16 0.29 -5.43
C PHE A 201 -8.82 -1.18 -5.15
N ASN A 202 -8.51 -1.99 -6.17
CA ASN A 202 -8.15 -3.41 -6.07
C ASN A 202 -6.98 -3.69 -7.02
N LEU A 203 -5.99 -4.43 -6.56
CA LEU A 203 -4.91 -5.08 -7.31
C LEU A 203 -5.15 -6.59 -7.29
N LEU A 204 -4.75 -7.46 -8.21
CA LEU A 204 -4.04 -7.36 -9.48
C LEU A 204 -4.91 -6.68 -10.53
N ALA A 205 -4.35 -5.80 -11.37
CA ALA A 205 -5.12 -5.21 -12.45
C ALA A 205 -5.86 -6.33 -13.20
N ASP A 206 -7.20 -6.30 -13.16
CA ASP A 206 -8.02 -7.09 -14.07
C ASP A 206 -8.62 -6.07 -15.05
N PRO A 207 -8.08 -5.98 -16.27
CA PRO A 207 -7.03 -6.83 -16.81
C PRO A 207 -5.59 -6.41 -16.41
N GLY A 208 -4.66 -7.36 -16.46
CA GLY A 208 -3.27 -7.16 -16.00
C GLY A 208 -2.54 -6.04 -16.73
N SER A 209 -1.45 -5.53 -16.16
CA SER A 209 -0.62 -4.49 -16.77
C SER A 209 0.79 -4.99 -17.01
N ARG A 210 1.42 -4.57 -18.12
CA ARG A 210 2.82 -4.89 -18.42
C ARG A 210 3.47 -3.85 -19.33
N TRP A 211 4.80 -3.87 -19.40
CA TRP A 211 5.57 -3.15 -20.41
C TRP A 211 5.44 -3.83 -21.78
N PHE A 212 5.32 -3.05 -22.86
CA PHE A 212 5.20 -3.56 -24.24
C PHE A 212 6.39 -3.21 -25.16
N GLY A 213 7.32 -2.37 -24.69
CA GLY A 213 8.56 -2.02 -25.39
C GLY A 213 9.78 -2.24 -24.50
N GLY A 214 10.98 -2.27 -25.09
CA GLY A 214 12.21 -2.50 -24.35
C GLY A 214 13.47 -2.08 -25.13
N PRO A 215 14.63 -2.01 -24.45
CA PRO A 215 14.84 -2.34 -23.03
C PRO A 215 14.19 -1.33 -22.07
N VAL A 216 13.58 -1.81 -20.98
CA VAL A 216 13.06 -0.94 -19.92
C VAL A 216 14.23 -0.53 -19.03
N GLN A 217 14.44 0.78 -18.93
CA GLN A 217 15.57 1.34 -18.20
C GLN A 217 15.25 1.42 -16.70
N VAL A 218 16.13 0.88 -15.86
CA VAL A 218 16.09 1.00 -14.40
C VAL A 218 17.18 1.97 -13.96
N TRP A 219 16.78 3.08 -13.34
CA TRP A 219 17.69 4.13 -12.88
C TRP A 219 17.92 4.05 -11.38
N GLY A 220 19.20 3.99 -10.98
CA GLY A 220 19.63 4.19 -9.61
C GLY A 220 19.58 5.66 -9.19
N ALA A 221 20.08 5.95 -7.98
CA ALA A 221 20.00 7.28 -7.38
C ALA A 221 21.35 7.99 -7.36
N LEU A 222 21.34 9.32 -7.51
CA LEU A 222 22.54 10.16 -7.40
C LEU A 222 23.15 10.19 -5.99
N THR A 223 22.37 9.92 -4.93
CA THR A 223 22.81 9.95 -3.53
C THR A 223 22.82 8.58 -2.86
N GLY A 224 21.85 7.71 -3.19
CA GLY A 224 21.63 6.41 -2.54
C GLY A 224 21.03 6.51 -1.14
N ASP A 225 21.01 5.37 -0.44
CA ASP A 225 20.61 5.21 0.95
C ASP A 225 21.58 5.93 1.89
N ALA A 226 21.06 6.63 2.90
CA ALA A 226 21.85 7.46 3.79
C ALA A 226 22.88 6.66 4.64
N ARG A 227 22.62 5.38 4.93
CA ARG A 227 23.53 4.52 5.68
C ARG A 227 24.49 3.76 4.77
N LEU A 228 23.98 3.15 3.70
CA LEU A 228 24.79 2.28 2.84
C LEU A 228 25.63 3.07 1.84
N GLY A 229 25.19 4.29 1.52
CA GLY A 229 25.84 5.18 0.58
C GLY A 229 25.60 4.80 -0.88
N LYS A 230 25.72 5.81 -1.74
CA LYS A 230 25.50 5.76 -3.19
C LYS A 230 25.99 4.50 -3.90
N ALA A 231 27.27 4.16 -3.74
CA ALA A 231 27.89 3.08 -4.51
C ALA A 231 27.25 1.71 -4.21
N VAL A 232 27.00 1.44 -2.93
CA VAL A 232 26.35 0.20 -2.48
C VAL A 232 24.89 0.19 -2.93
N SER A 233 24.18 1.32 -2.76
CA SER A 233 22.79 1.46 -3.23
C SER A 233 22.62 1.16 -4.71
N ASN A 234 23.44 1.76 -5.57
CA ASN A 234 23.31 1.57 -7.02
C ASN A 234 23.74 0.18 -7.48
N LYS A 235 24.68 -0.47 -6.78
CA LYS A 235 24.99 -1.88 -6.98
C LYS A 235 23.77 -2.77 -6.71
N MET A 236 23.00 -2.50 -5.66
CA MET A 236 21.80 -3.26 -5.34
C MET A 236 20.67 -3.01 -6.35
N VAL A 237 20.51 -1.78 -6.85
CA VAL A 237 19.56 -1.49 -7.95
C VAL A 237 19.93 -2.27 -9.21
N GLN A 238 21.21 -2.33 -9.56
CA GLN A 238 21.70 -3.13 -10.68
C GLN A 238 21.44 -4.63 -10.46
N ALA A 239 21.66 -5.14 -9.25
CA ALA A 239 21.41 -6.54 -8.91
C ALA A 239 19.91 -6.88 -9.01
N ALA A 240 19.03 -6.01 -8.51
CA ALA A 240 17.59 -6.16 -8.62
C ALA A 240 17.13 -6.21 -10.09
N ALA A 241 17.62 -5.30 -10.94
CA ALA A 241 17.34 -5.34 -12.39
C ALA A 241 17.78 -6.68 -13.02
N SER A 242 19.00 -7.11 -12.71
CA SER A 242 19.55 -8.39 -13.19
C SER A 242 18.78 -9.61 -12.65
N ALA A 243 18.09 -9.48 -11.51
CA ALA A 243 17.32 -10.56 -10.93
C ALA A 243 16.06 -10.89 -11.74
N TRP A 244 15.49 -9.91 -12.45
CA TRP A 244 14.30 -10.08 -13.29
C TRP A 244 14.64 -10.22 -14.78
N ASP A 245 15.81 -9.72 -15.20
CA ASP A 245 16.27 -9.78 -16.59
C ASP A 245 16.71 -11.18 -17.05
N ASN A 246 16.60 -11.43 -18.36
CA ASN A 246 17.14 -12.61 -19.07
C ASN A 246 16.82 -13.98 -18.40
N ARG A 247 15.59 -14.13 -17.88
CA ARG A 247 15.09 -15.39 -17.33
C ARG A 247 14.54 -16.28 -18.44
N ASP A 248 14.86 -17.57 -18.39
CA ASP A 248 14.39 -18.55 -19.36
C ASP A 248 12.86 -18.49 -19.54
N GLY A 249 12.40 -18.30 -20.77
CA GLY A 249 10.97 -18.18 -21.09
C GLY A 249 10.35 -16.79 -20.85
N SER A 250 11.13 -15.81 -20.39
CA SER A 250 10.72 -14.41 -20.28
C SER A 250 11.18 -13.60 -21.50
N SER A 251 10.33 -12.69 -21.97
CA SER A 251 10.71 -11.65 -22.95
C SER A 251 10.99 -10.30 -22.30
N LEU A 252 11.08 -10.27 -20.96
CA LEU A 252 11.40 -9.06 -20.21
C LEU A 252 12.87 -8.70 -20.44
N ASP A 253 13.10 -7.42 -20.74
CA ASP A 253 14.42 -6.84 -21.01
C ASP A 253 14.58 -5.61 -20.09
N LEU A 254 15.28 -5.79 -18.97
CA LEU A 254 15.56 -4.73 -18.00
C LEU A 254 17.05 -4.37 -18.04
N VAL A 255 17.35 -3.08 -18.16
CA VAL A 255 18.74 -2.60 -18.17
C VAL A 255 18.98 -1.54 -17.10
N TYR A 256 20.03 -1.72 -16.30
CA TYR A 256 20.51 -0.64 -15.44
C TYR A 256 21.08 0.49 -16.30
N ALA A 257 20.46 1.67 -16.24
CA ALA A 257 20.75 2.78 -17.15
C ALA A 257 21.67 3.86 -16.54
N GLY A 258 22.15 3.65 -15.32
CA GLY A 258 22.94 4.62 -14.58
C GLY A 258 22.12 5.29 -13.48
N GLU A 259 22.42 6.55 -13.21
CA GLU A 259 21.93 7.25 -12.03
C GLU A 259 21.06 8.44 -12.42
N ARG A 260 19.99 8.65 -11.68
CA ARG A 260 19.09 9.78 -11.83
C ARG A 260 18.78 10.39 -10.48
N LYS A 261 18.21 11.59 -10.49
CA LYS A 261 17.68 12.20 -9.27
C LYS A 261 16.49 11.34 -8.79
N GLY A 262 16.54 10.94 -7.52
CA GLY A 262 15.39 10.38 -6.83
C GLY A 262 14.46 11.51 -6.39
N ASP A 263 13.26 11.55 -6.92
CA ASP A 263 12.25 12.60 -6.65
C ASP A 263 11.04 12.02 -5.89
N GLY A 264 11.20 10.86 -5.25
CA GLY A 264 10.11 10.09 -4.65
C GLY A 264 9.24 9.45 -5.73
N TRP A 265 8.00 9.12 -5.38
CA TRP A 265 7.03 8.57 -6.31
C TRP A 265 6.68 9.60 -7.38
N SER A 266 6.81 9.18 -8.64
CA SER A 266 6.45 10.00 -9.79
C SER A 266 6.26 9.14 -11.04
N CYS A 267 5.33 9.54 -11.91
CA CYS A 267 5.19 9.00 -13.25
C CYS A 267 6.11 9.73 -14.21
N ASN A 268 7.19 9.07 -14.61
CA ASN A 268 8.04 9.54 -15.67
C ASN A 268 8.11 8.48 -16.76
N ASP A 269 7.53 8.80 -17.92
CA ASP A 269 7.37 7.84 -18.99
C ASP A 269 8.72 7.28 -19.48
N GLY A 270 8.73 5.99 -19.75
CA GLY A 270 9.81 5.26 -20.41
C GLY A 270 10.82 4.59 -19.48
N PHE A 271 10.72 4.76 -18.16
CA PHE A 271 11.68 4.15 -17.25
C PHE A 271 11.14 3.87 -15.86
N ILE A 272 11.92 3.07 -15.11
CA ILE A 272 11.75 2.81 -13.69
C ILE A 272 12.75 3.68 -12.92
N ASN A 273 12.28 4.47 -11.96
CA ASN A 273 13.15 5.32 -11.12
C ASN A 273 13.20 4.83 -9.68
N VAL A 274 14.40 4.73 -9.11
CA VAL A 274 14.59 4.39 -7.69
C VAL A 274 14.93 5.64 -6.89
N SER A 275 14.16 5.89 -5.83
CA SER A 275 14.40 6.95 -4.85
C SER A 275 14.71 6.34 -3.49
N PHE A 276 15.72 6.86 -2.80
CA PHE A 276 16.08 6.47 -1.43
C PHE A 276 15.78 7.60 -0.46
N ASN A 277 15.52 7.22 0.79
CA ASN A 277 15.25 8.14 1.91
C ASN A 277 14.02 9.02 1.70
N ASP A 278 13.02 8.49 0.98
CA ASP A 278 11.70 9.09 0.79
C ASP A 278 11.66 10.64 0.75
N PRO A 279 12.19 11.27 -0.31
CA PRO A 279 12.40 12.73 -0.34
C PRO A 279 11.09 13.55 -0.34
N LYS A 280 9.93 12.89 -0.40
CA LYS A 280 8.60 13.50 -0.40
C LYS A 280 7.78 13.12 0.85
N ASN A 281 8.36 12.42 1.83
CA ASN A 281 7.68 11.98 3.06
C ASN A 281 6.37 11.21 2.77
N GLN A 282 6.43 10.31 1.79
CA GLN A 282 5.28 9.53 1.31
C GLN A 282 5.03 8.29 2.14
N ILE A 283 6.05 7.84 2.87
CA ILE A 283 6.07 6.66 3.71
C ILE A 283 6.25 7.11 5.16
N ALA A 284 5.53 6.49 6.09
CA ALA A 284 5.71 6.79 7.50
C ALA A 284 7.07 6.29 7.98
N ASN A 285 7.82 7.16 8.65
CA ASN A 285 9.09 6.81 9.26
C ASN A 285 8.93 5.70 10.31
N PRO A 286 9.83 4.71 10.36
CA PRO A 286 9.78 3.66 11.38
C PRO A 286 10.01 4.22 12.78
N ARG A 287 9.33 3.67 13.80
CA ARG A 287 9.67 3.96 15.20
C ARG A 287 10.37 2.77 15.83
N ASN A 288 11.55 3.02 16.38
CA ASN A 288 12.35 2.03 17.12
C ASN A 288 12.58 0.70 16.39
N CYS A 289 12.53 0.70 15.05
CA CYS A 289 12.65 -0.50 14.23
C CYS A 289 11.56 -1.57 14.50
N GLY A 290 10.43 -1.21 15.11
CA GLY A 290 9.37 -2.13 15.54
C GLY A 290 8.50 -2.65 14.39
N GLY A 291 8.31 -1.83 13.36
CA GLY A 291 7.62 -2.24 12.14
C GLY A 291 7.28 -1.07 11.25
N GLY A 292 6.73 -1.37 10.07
CA GLY A 292 6.26 -0.39 9.10
C GLY A 292 6.60 -0.76 7.66
N THR A 293 6.34 0.19 6.76
CA THR A 293 6.67 0.07 5.33
C THR A 293 8.17 0.27 5.12
N LEU A 294 8.82 -0.67 4.44
CA LEU A 294 10.25 -0.56 4.07
C LEU A 294 10.43 0.25 2.79
N ALA A 295 9.53 0.03 1.83
CA ALA A 295 9.52 0.71 0.55
C ALA A 295 8.12 0.65 -0.07
N ILE A 296 7.88 1.50 -1.07
CA ILE A 296 6.73 1.41 -1.97
C ILE A 296 7.22 1.24 -3.41
N GLY A 297 6.48 0.45 -4.17
CA GLY A 297 6.80 0.10 -5.54
C GLY A 297 5.54 -0.05 -6.38
N GLY A 298 5.67 0.22 -7.67
CA GLY A 298 4.60 0.04 -8.62
C GLY A 298 4.81 0.85 -9.89
N PHE A 299 3.71 1.17 -10.56
CA PHE A 299 3.77 1.70 -11.91
C PHE A 299 2.67 2.70 -12.23
N CYS A 300 2.91 3.45 -13.30
CA CYS A 300 1.91 4.25 -13.96
C CYS A 300 1.52 3.57 -15.26
N MET A 301 0.23 3.58 -15.57
CA MET A 301 -0.30 2.94 -16.77
C MET A 301 -1.37 3.79 -17.45
N LYS A 302 -1.63 3.46 -18.71
CA LYS A 302 -2.88 3.85 -19.36
C LYS A 302 -3.93 2.77 -19.05
N ALA A 303 -5.00 3.15 -18.37
CA ALA A 303 -6.13 2.30 -17.98
C ALA A 303 -7.04 1.95 -19.18
N LYS A 304 -6.43 1.46 -20.26
CA LYS A 304 -7.09 0.98 -21.49
C LYS A 304 -6.29 -0.17 -22.10
N PRO A 305 -6.93 -1.11 -22.81
CA PRO A 305 -6.22 -2.17 -23.50
C PRO A 305 -5.13 -1.60 -24.43
N TYR A 306 -3.93 -2.20 -24.41
CA TYR A 306 -2.89 -1.84 -25.35
C TYR A 306 -3.09 -2.55 -26.68
N GLN A 307 -3.53 -1.81 -27.71
CA GLN A 307 -3.88 -2.38 -29.01
C GLN A 307 -4.89 -3.54 -28.84
N ASP A 308 -4.64 -4.71 -29.44
CA ASP A 308 -5.47 -5.90 -29.31
C ASP A 308 -5.11 -6.77 -28.09
N SER A 309 -4.24 -6.29 -27.20
CA SER A 309 -3.87 -7.00 -25.99
C SER A 309 -4.94 -6.86 -24.92
N ARG A 310 -5.18 -7.94 -24.15
CA ARG A 310 -5.97 -7.82 -22.92
C ARG A 310 -5.29 -6.94 -21.87
N TYR A 311 -3.97 -6.78 -21.92
CA TYR A 311 -3.20 -6.07 -20.89
C TYR A 311 -3.20 -4.55 -21.10
N HIS A 312 -3.17 -3.80 -19.99
CA HIS A 312 -2.88 -2.38 -19.95
C HIS A 312 -1.38 -2.10 -20.11
N GLU A 313 -1.05 -0.97 -20.72
CA GLU A 313 0.35 -0.55 -20.92
C GLU A 313 0.88 0.15 -19.69
N VAL A 314 1.93 -0.43 -19.09
CA VAL A 314 2.78 0.29 -18.15
C VAL A 314 3.65 1.28 -18.93
N VAL A 315 3.61 2.54 -18.50
CA VAL A 315 4.38 3.65 -19.11
C VAL A 315 5.53 4.11 -18.23
N SER A 316 5.46 3.89 -16.92
CA SER A 316 6.48 4.30 -15.95
C SER A 316 6.51 3.36 -14.75
N GLY A 317 7.66 3.22 -14.10
CA GLY A 317 7.77 2.55 -12.79
C GLY A 317 8.44 3.44 -11.75
N SER A 318 8.07 3.27 -10.50
CA SER A 318 8.65 4.03 -9.39
C SER A 318 8.86 3.15 -8.17
N ILE A 319 10.01 3.32 -7.54
CA ILE A 319 10.36 2.68 -6.26
C ILE A 319 10.83 3.77 -5.32
N VAL A 320 10.31 3.78 -4.09
CA VAL A 320 10.75 4.68 -3.02
C VAL A 320 11.05 3.86 -1.78
N LEU A 321 12.30 3.89 -1.32
CA LEU A 321 12.69 3.33 -0.03
C LEU A 321 12.49 4.38 1.05
N ALA A 322 11.86 3.96 2.14
CA ALA A 322 11.63 4.81 3.30
C ALA A 322 12.95 5.26 3.94
N ASP A 323 12.95 6.46 4.52
CA ASP A 323 14.00 6.92 5.41
C ASP A 323 13.88 6.29 6.82
N GLY A 324 14.81 6.62 7.72
CA GLY A 324 14.79 6.17 9.12
C GLY A 324 15.28 4.75 9.38
N TRP A 325 15.14 3.80 8.43
CA TRP A 325 15.56 2.41 8.60
C TRP A 325 17.08 2.22 8.76
N GLY A 326 17.88 3.19 8.30
CA GLY A 326 19.33 3.20 8.46
C GLY A 326 19.80 3.04 9.92
N ASN A 327 18.99 3.38 10.91
CA ASN A 327 19.36 3.20 12.32
C ASN A 327 19.13 1.77 12.85
N CYS A 328 18.52 0.88 12.06
CA CYS A 328 18.14 -0.47 12.46
C CYS A 328 19.22 -1.48 12.12
N SER A 329 19.59 -2.37 13.05
CA SER A 329 20.70 -3.33 12.85
C SER A 329 20.51 -4.23 11.63
N PHE A 330 19.26 -4.58 11.30
CA PHE A 330 18.92 -5.38 10.13
C PHE A 330 19.05 -4.62 8.80
N TRP A 331 19.15 -3.29 8.77
CA TRP A 331 19.25 -2.53 7.52
C TRP A 331 20.67 -2.64 6.93
N ASN A 332 20.88 -3.62 6.07
CA ASN A 332 22.17 -3.97 5.46
C ASN A 332 22.01 -4.22 3.95
N GLU A 333 23.12 -4.45 3.24
CA GLU A 333 23.14 -4.63 1.78
C GLU A 333 22.19 -5.74 1.31
N SER A 334 22.22 -6.94 1.91
CA SER A 334 21.36 -8.04 1.46
C SER A 334 19.87 -7.75 1.70
N ASN A 335 19.52 -7.17 2.85
CA ASN A 335 18.12 -6.85 3.14
C ASN A 335 17.58 -5.72 2.25
N VAL A 336 18.41 -4.73 1.90
CA VAL A 336 18.00 -3.68 0.95
C VAL A 336 17.91 -4.22 -0.49
N ALA A 337 18.78 -5.16 -0.86
CA ALA A 337 18.69 -5.84 -2.16
C ALA A 337 17.43 -6.71 -2.28
N GLU A 338 17.02 -7.38 -1.20
CA GLU A 338 15.75 -8.12 -1.13
C GLU A 338 14.56 -7.17 -1.39
N VAL A 339 14.47 -6.08 -0.63
CA VAL A 339 13.40 -5.07 -0.78
C VAL A 339 13.39 -4.49 -2.19
N LEU A 340 14.55 -4.07 -2.72
CA LEU A 340 14.63 -3.53 -4.09
C LEU A 340 14.16 -4.54 -5.15
N THR A 341 14.53 -5.81 -5.00
CA THR A 341 14.11 -6.85 -5.94
C THR A 341 12.61 -7.08 -5.90
N HIS A 342 12.02 -7.05 -4.70
CA HIS A 342 10.57 -7.12 -4.51
C HIS A 342 9.85 -5.93 -5.15
N GLU A 343 10.23 -4.69 -4.80
CA GLU A 343 9.57 -3.49 -5.31
C GLU A 343 9.73 -3.35 -6.84
N LEU A 344 10.86 -3.82 -7.40
CA LEU A 344 11.04 -3.87 -8.85
C LEU A 344 10.06 -4.84 -9.52
N GLY A 345 9.72 -5.96 -8.87
CA GLY A 345 8.68 -6.88 -9.33
C GLY A 345 7.32 -6.19 -9.48
N HIS A 346 6.98 -5.29 -8.54
CA HIS A 346 5.78 -4.46 -8.66
C HIS A 346 5.81 -3.56 -9.89
N THR A 347 6.93 -2.92 -10.19
CA THR A 347 7.05 -2.02 -11.36
C THR A 347 6.87 -2.70 -12.72
N ILE A 348 7.00 -4.03 -12.78
CA ILE A 348 6.81 -4.84 -13.99
C ILE A 348 5.49 -5.62 -14.02
N GLY A 349 4.62 -5.39 -13.04
CA GLY A 349 3.26 -5.92 -13.02
C GLY A 349 3.01 -7.12 -12.11
N PHE A 350 4.00 -7.57 -11.32
CA PHE A 350 3.77 -8.63 -10.34
C PHE A 350 3.08 -8.09 -9.09
N GLY A 351 1.98 -8.73 -8.70
CA GLY A 351 1.45 -8.63 -7.35
C GLY A 351 2.18 -9.56 -6.39
N HIS A 352 1.75 -9.53 -5.13
CA HIS A 352 2.29 -10.44 -4.14
C HIS A 352 2.00 -11.91 -4.47
N SER A 353 2.94 -12.80 -4.10
CA SER A 353 2.76 -14.26 -4.22
C SER A 353 1.60 -14.76 -3.37
N TRP A 354 1.36 -14.09 -2.23
CA TRP A 354 0.18 -14.26 -1.42
C TRP A 354 -0.20 -12.99 -0.69
N GLU A 355 -1.50 -12.81 -0.59
CA GLU A 355 -2.16 -11.84 0.27
C GLU A 355 -3.54 -12.41 0.64
N SER A 356 -4.16 -11.84 1.66
CA SER A 356 -5.37 -12.42 2.24
C SER A 356 -6.62 -12.40 1.37
N SER A 357 -6.59 -11.64 0.27
CA SER A 357 -7.59 -11.63 -0.80
C SER A 357 -7.56 -12.95 -1.60
N LEU A 358 -6.40 -13.64 -1.64
CA LEU A 358 -6.17 -14.89 -2.38
C LEU A 358 -6.59 -16.16 -1.62
N GLY A 359 -7.09 -16.02 -0.39
CA GLY A 359 -7.63 -17.13 0.40
C GLY A 359 -6.66 -17.64 1.47
N ALA A 360 -6.79 -18.92 1.83
CA ALA A 360 -5.89 -19.54 2.80
C ALA A 360 -4.46 -19.52 2.26
N GLU A 361 -3.50 -19.20 3.13
CA GLU A 361 -2.07 -19.28 2.82
C GLU A 361 -1.74 -20.69 2.31
N GLY A 362 -1.12 -20.75 1.14
CA GLY A 362 -0.72 -22.01 0.52
C GLY A 362 0.50 -22.63 1.21
N ASP A 363 1.23 -23.47 0.49
CA ASP A 363 2.43 -24.13 1.00
C ASP A 363 3.62 -23.17 1.18
N SER A 364 4.75 -23.68 1.68
CA SER A 364 5.96 -22.88 1.95
C SER A 364 6.51 -22.19 0.70
N PHE A 365 6.25 -22.70 -0.51
CA PHE A 365 6.77 -22.12 -1.75
C PHE A 365 6.24 -20.69 -1.97
N ILE A 366 4.99 -20.44 -1.62
CA ILE A 366 4.38 -19.11 -1.68
C ILE A 366 5.05 -18.13 -0.70
N ARG A 367 5.35 -18.61 0.50
CA ARG A 367 5.98 -17.82 1.57
C ARG A 367 7.45 -17.55 1.30
N ASP A 368 8.12 -18.41 0.54
CA ASP A 368 9.52 -18.25 0.19
C ASP A 368 9.74 -17.39 -1.06
N ALA A 369 8.68 -16.98 -1.77
CA ALA A 369 8.81 -16.18 -2.97
C ALA A 369 9.29 -14.75 -2.67
N THR A 370 10.11 -14.18 -3.55
CA THR A 370 10.56 -12.77 -3.46
C THR A 370 9.40 -11.79 -3.38
N MET A 371 8.28 -12.09 -4.06
CA MET A 371 7.06 -11.28 -4.03
C MET A 371 6.17 -11.59 -2.82
N TYR A 372 6.64 -12.29 -1.79
CA TYR A 372 5.88 -12.42 -0.55
C TYR A 372 5.81 -11.06 0.15
N TRP A 373 4.65 -10.76 0.71
CA TRP A 373 4.30 -9.41 1.16
C TRP A 373 5.12 -8.90 2.37
N ALA A 374 5.74 -9.79 3.14
CA ALA A 374 6.59 -9.41 4.26
C ALA A 374 8.06 -9.70 3.94
N ALA A 375 8.95 -8.83 4.40
CA ALA A 375 10.39 -9.07 4.27
C ALA A 375 10.82 -10.34 5.03
N HIS A 376 11.73 -11.10 4.43
CA HIS A 376 12.26 -12.34 5.00
C HIS A 376 13.49 -12.07 5.87
N PHE A 377 14.40 -11.23 5.38
CA PHE A 377 15.67 -10.90 6.05
C PHE A 377 16.51 -12.15 6.40
N ASP A 378 16.52 -13.13 5.51
CA ASP A 378 17.26 -14.39 5.64
C ASP A 378 18.53 -14.46 4.77
N GLY A 379 18.91 -13.33 4.15
CA GLY A 379 20.13 -13.21 3.35
C GLY A 379 19.96 -13.58 1.87
N ARG A 380 18.72 -13.63 1.37
CA ARG A 380 18.40 -13.96 -0.04
C ARG A 380 18.68 -12.85 -1.06
N GLY A 381 18.82 -11.60 -0.59
CA GLY A 381 19.03 -10.43 -1.44
C GLY A 381 20.47 -10.29 -1.93
#